data_AF-A0A853I1L3-F1
#
_entry.id   AF-A0A853I1L3-F1
#
_cell.length_a   1.000
_cell.length_b   1.000
_cell.length_c   1.000
_cell.angle_alpha   90.00
_cell.angle_beta   90.00
_cell.angle_gamma   90.00
#
_symmetry.space_group_name_H-M   'P 1'
#
loop_
_entity.id
_entity.type
_entity.pdbx_description
1 polymer ?
#
loop_
_entity_poly.entity_id
_entity_poly.type
_entity_poly.pdbx_seq_one_letter_code
_entity_poly.pdbx_strand_id
1 'polypeptide(L)'
;MKKFTQWLVVAGAAASSLAGASINNTMVGTLPGDVTVTENGAASYRIPIELPPGVNEMQPDLALVYNSQQRNGLLGIGWSLSGLSSITRCPTTLIQDGFIDGVDFDDNDKFCLSGERLVAVSGAYGAHGTEYRTEYESYKK
;
A
#
# COMPACT_ATOMS: atom_id res chain seq x y z
N MET A 1 52.72 -32.36 -12.34
CA MET A 1 51.72 -31.87 -13.32
C MET A 1 50.55 -31.29 -12.55
N LYS A 2 50.18 -30.05 -12.88
CA LYS A 2 49.36 -29.11 -12.09
C LYS A 2 47.90 -29.57 -11.94
N LYS A 3 47.35 -29.50 -10.73
CA LYS A 3 45.90 -29.32 -10.52
C LYS A 3 45.70 -28.13 -9.58
N PHE A 4 45.42 -26.99 -10.20
CA PHE A 4 44.97 -25.76 -9.54
C PHE A 4 43.45 -25.83 -9.51
N THR A 5 42.85 -25.94 -8.33
CA THR A 5 41.40 -25.88 -8.17
C THR A 5 41.05 -24.50 -7.63
N GLN A 6 40.54 -23.65 -8.52
CA GLN A 6 40.04 -22.31 -8.23
C GLN A 6 38.64 -22.43 -7.62
N TRP A 7 38.45 -21.92 -6.40
CA TRP A 7 37.12 -21.71 -5.82
C TRP A 7 36.69 -20.28 -6.09
N LEU A 8 35.59 -20.13 -6.83
CA LEU A 8 34.91 -18.86 -7.07
C LEU A 8 34.23 -18.43 -5.77
N VAL A 9 34.65 -17.32 -5.16
CA VAL A 9 33.85 -16.69 -4.09
C VAL A 9 32.80 -15.82 -4.77
N VAL A 10 31.56 -16.27 -4.76
CA VAL A 10 30.40 -15.42 -5.08
C VAL A 10 30.20 -14.49 -3.89
N ALA A 11 30.50 -13.20 -4.06
CA ALA A 11 30.09 -12.17 -3.13
C ALA A 11 28.57 -12.00 -3.22
N GLY A 12 27.83 -12.69 -2.35
CA GLY A 12 26.41 -12.43 -2.15
C GLY A 12 26.26 -11.08 -1.46
N ALA A 13 25.63 -10.12 -2.15
CA ALA A 13 25.21 -8.87 -1.55
C ALA A 13 24.20 -9.18 -0.43
N ALA A 14 24.59 -8.94 0.82
CA ALA A 14 23.65 -8.91 1.93
C ALA A 14 22.76 -7.67 1.75
N ALA A 15 21.51 -7.88 1.33
CA ALA A 15 20.49 -6.86 1.48
C ALA A 15 20.18 -6.74 2.98
N SER A 16 20.74 -5.73 3.63
CA SER A 16 20.43 -5.40 5.01
C SER A 16 18.98 -4.92 5.08
N SER A 17 18.05 -5.80 5.41
CA SER A 17 16.70 -5.38 5.81
C SER A 17 16.82 -4.59 7.11
N LEU A 18 16.47 -3.31 7.08
CA LEU A 18 16.29 -2.51 8.30
C LEU A 18 15.08 -3.10 9.04
N ALA A 19 15.35 -4.04 9.96
CA ALA A 19 14.33 -4.52 10.88
C ALA A 19 13.89 -3.34 11.76
N GLY A 20 12.62 -2.95 11.62
CA GLY A 20 11.98 -2.01 12.54
C GLY A 20 12.09 -2.54 13.97
N ALA A 21 12.32 -1.64 14.93
CA ALA A 21 12.34 -2.01 16.33
C ALA A 21 10.91 -2.29 16.80
N SER A 22 10.59 -3.57 17.06
CA SER A 22 9.35 -3.95 17.73
C SER A 22 9.50 -3.73 19.23
N ILE A 23 8.78 -2.74 19.76
CA ILE A 23 8.78 -2.37 21.18
C ILE A 23 7.74 -3.19 21.94
N ASN A 24 8.10 -4.39 22.39
CA ASN A 24 7.31 -5.13 23.38
C ASN A 24 7.53 -4.51 24.78
N ASN A 25 6.87 -3.40 25.06
CA ASN A 25 7.05 -2.65 26.31
C ASN A 25 5.96 -3.00 27.33
N THR A 26 6.36 -3.58 28.47
CA THR A 26 5.49 -4.03 29.57
C THR A 26 4.96 -2.89 30.45
N MET A 27 4.98 -1.65 29.96
CA MET A 27 4.56 -0.46 30.70
C MET A 27 3.13 -0.10 30.29
N VAL A 28 2.21 -0.08 31.26
CA VAL A 28 0.82 0.33 31.02
C VAL A 28 0.78 1.79 30.55
N GLY A 29 0.03 2.06 29.48
CA GLY A 29 -0.12 3.41 28.91
C GLY A 29 0.72 3.70 27.66
N THR A 30 1.51 2.76 27.16
CA THR A 30 2.12 2.87 25.83
C THR A 30 1.26 2.21 24.76
N LEU A 31 1.10 2.86 23.60
CA LEU A 31 0.47 2.24 22.44
C LEU A 31 1.45 1.22 21.84
N PRO A 32 1.05 -0.05 21.62
CA PRO A 32 1.86 -0.97 20.86
C PRO A 32 1.96 -0.44 19.43
N GLY A 33 3.16 -0.32 18.90
CA GLY A 33 3.34 0.08 17.51
C GLY A 33 4.78 -0.01 17.04
N ASP A 34 4.93 -0.32 15.76
CA ASP A 34 6.23 -0.49 15.12
C ASP A 34 6.63 0.80 14.41
N VAL A 35 7.87 1.25 14.65
CA VAL A 35 8.47 2.39 13.94
C VAL A 35 9.38 1.85 12.83
N THR A 36 9.18 2.33 11.60
CA THR A 36 10.04 2.01 10.46
C THR A 36 10.39 3.26 9.68
N VAL A 37 11.50 3.21 8.94
CA VAL A 37 11.86 4.24 7.95
C VAL A 37 11.68 3.62 6.58
N THR A 38 10.88 4.26 5.73
CA THR A 38 10.64 3.77 4.36
C THR A 38 11.86 3.99 3.48
N GLU A 39 11.96 3.26 2.37
CA GLU A 39 13.04 3.44 1.38
C GLU A 39 13.10 4.86 0.81
N ASN A 40 11.97 5.57 0.84
CA ASN A 40 11.85 6.97 0.43
C ASN A 40 12.22 7.96 1.56
N GLY A 41 12.75 7.47 2.68
CA GLY A 41 13.16 8.29 3.83
C GLY A 41 12.00 8.85 4.68
N ALA A 42 10.79 8.31 4.54
CA ALA A 42 9.65 8.72 5.38
C ALA A 42 9.70 8.00 6.73
N ALA A 43 9.38 8.71 7.82
CA ALA A 43 9.10 8.06 9.09
C ALA A 43 7.71 7.41 9.02
N SER A 44 7.62 6.14 9.40
CA SER A 44 6.41 5.34 9.39
C SER A 44 6.14 4.78 10.79
N TYR A 45 4.88 4.81 11.22
CA TYR A 45 4.44 4.23 12.49
C TYR A 45 3.14 3.46 12.29
N ARG A 46 3.03 2.25 12.83
CA ARG A 46 1.83 1.41 12.74
C ARG A 46 1.33 1.03 14.13
N ILE A 47 0.09 1.39 14.45
CA ILE A 47 -0.59 0.98 15.68
C ILE A 47 -1.74 0.03 15.29
N PRO A 48 -1.65 -1.28 15.57
CA PRO A 48 -2.74 -2.22 15.30
C PRO A 48 -3.96 -1.90 16.18
N ILE A 49 -5.16 -2.07 15.62
CA ILE A 49 -6.41 -1.95 16.36
C ILE A 49 -6.83 -3.35 16.78
N GLU A 50 -6.93 -3.58 18.09
CA GLU A 50 -7.42 -4.85 18.62
C GLU A 50 -8.92 -4.98 18.34
N LEU A 51 -9.27 -5.98 17.54
CA LEU A 51 -10.65 -6.29 17.19
C LEU A 51 -11.06 -7.62 17.83
N PRO A 52 -12.34 -7.76 18.23
CA PRO A 52 -12.87 -9.06 18.63
C PRO A 52 -12.83 -10.03 17.43
N PRO A 53 -12.74 -11.35 17.68
CA PRO A 53 -12.74 -12.34 16.62
C PRO A 53 -14.01 -12.21 15.78
N GLY A 54 -13.83 -12.14 14.46
CA GLY A 54 -14.92 -12.10 13.49
C GLY A 54 -15.64 -13.44 13.38
N VAL A 55 -16.87 -13.42 12.85
CA VAL A 55 -17.61 -14.66 12.54
C VAL A 55 -16.79 -15.47 11.53
N ASN A 56 -16.58 -16.76 11.80
CA ASN A 56 -15.74 -17.64 11.00
C ASN A 56 -14.30 -17.12 10.81
N GLU A 57 -13.71 -16.47 11.82
CA GLU A 57 -12.34 -15.93 11.79
C GLU A 57 -12.12 -14.86 10.70
N MET A 58 -13.20 -14.35 10.10
CA MET A 58 -13.17 -13.27 9.13
C MET A 58 -13.17 -11.93 9.86
N GLN A 59 -11.98 -11.50 10.31
CA GLN A 59 -11.77 -10.16 10.85
C GLN A 59 -10.95 -9.31 9.88
N PRO A 60 -11.25 -8.02 9.72
CA PRO A 60 -10.37 -7.12 9.00
C PRO A 60 -9.09 -6.87 9.82
N ASP A 61 -7.94 -6.74 9.16
CA ASP A 61 -6.72 -6.25 9.79
C ASP A 61 -6.72 -4.71 9.76
N LEU A 62 -7.22 -4.09 10.83
CA LEU A 62 -7.25 -2.63 10.95
C LEU A 62 -6.06 -2.12 11.75
N ALA A 63 -5.41 -1.08 11.24
CA ALA A 63 -4.34 -0.38 11.95
C ALA A 63 -4.34 1.10 11.61
N LEU A 64 -3.99 1.92 12.61
CA LEU A 64 -3.69 3.33 12.41
C LEU A 64 -2.24 3.44 11.91
N VAL A 65 -2.06 4.08 10.75
CA VAL A 65 -0.75 4.22 10.09
C VAL A 65 -0.40 5.69 9.97
N TYR A 66 0.81 6.02 10.41
CA TYR A 66 1.43 7.31 10.21
C TYR A 66 2.49 7.23 9.10
N ASN A 67 2.54 8.23 8.22
CA ASN A 67 3.63 8.44 7.27
C ASN A 67 3.93 9.94 7.20
N SER A 68 5.16 10.34 7.48
CA SER A 68 5.56 11.75 7.54
C SER A 68 5.45 12.51 6.22
N GLN A 69 5.40 11.81 5.08
CA GLN A 69 5.24 12.40 3.74
C GLN A 69 3.78 12.36 3.27
N GLN A 70 2.89 11.74 4.04
CA GLN A 70 1.49 11.63 3.67
C GLN A 70 0.75 12.94 3.94
N ARG A 71 -0.10 13.31 2.98
CA ARG A 71 -0.94 14.51 3.06
C ARG A 71 -2.08 14.34 4.07
N ASN A 72 -2.90 15.37 4.21
CA ASN A 72 -4.08 15.32 5.06
C ASN A 72 -5.04 14.21 4.63
N GLY A 73 -5.44 13.36 5.57
CA GLY A 73 -6.42 12.30 5.39
C GLY A 73 -7.57 12.40 6.38
N LEU A 74 -8.37 11.32 6.48
CA LEU A 74 -9.52 11.23 7.39
C LEU A 74 -9.16 11.49 8.86
N LEU A 75 -7.94 11.13 9.26
CA LEU A 75 -7.46 11.20 10.64
C LEU A 75 -6.46 12.34 10.87
N GLY A 76 -6.35 13.26 9.91
CA GLY A 76 -5.42 14.38 9.94
C GLY A 76 -4.18 14.18 9.07
N ILE A 77 -3.22 15.09 9.21
CA ILE A 77 -1.98 15.11 8.42
C ILE A 77 -1.08 13.95 8.86
N GLY A 78 -0.61 13.19 7.88
CA GLY A 78 0.29 12.07 8.09
C GLY A 78 -0.39 10.80 8.62
N TRP A 79 -1.65 10.85 9.07
CA TRP A 79 -2.37 9.71 9.63
C TRP A 79 -3.42 9.15 8.66
N SER A 80 -3.54 7.82 8.63
CA SER A 80 -4.59 7.12 7.91
C SER A 80 -4.98 5.81 8.57
N LEU A 81 -6.18 5.33 8.24
CA LEU A 81 -6.65 4.02 8.63
C LEU A 81 -6.33 3.01 7.51
N SER A 82 -5.60 1.96 7.85
CA SER A 82 -5.31 0.83 6.97
C SER A 82 -6.32 -0.31 7.20
N GLY A 83 -6.42 -1.21 6.22
CA GLY A 83 -7.30 -2.38 6.26
C GLY A 83 -8.69 -2.16 5.66
N LEU A 84 -8.96 -0.95 5.17
CA LEU A 84 -10.16 -0.63 4.43
C LEU A 84 -9.82 -0.47 2.95
N SER A 85 -10.56 -1.14 2.08
CA SER A 85 -10.54 -0.87 0.65
C SER A 85 -11.48 0.30 0.35
N SER A 86 -11.02 1.23 -0.48
CA SER A 86 -11.83 2.37 -0.91
C SER A 86 -11.65 2.60 -2.41
N ILE A 87 -12.73 3.00 -3.06
CA ILE A 87 -12.69 3.47 -4.44
C ILE A 87 -12.64 4.99 -4.40
N THR A 88 -11.64 5.56 -5.08
CA THR A 88 -11.45 7.00 -5.20
C THR A 88 -11.36 7.40 -6.66
N ARG A 89 -11.67 8.66 -6.96
CA ARG A 89 -11.33 9.25 -8.26
C ARG A 89 -9.86 9.64 -8.31
N CYS A 90 -9.26 9.52 -9.47
CA CYS A 90 -7.85 9.70 -9.76
C CYS A 90 -7.70 10.53 -11.04
N PRO A 91 -6.68 11.41 -11.09
CA PRO A 91 -6.40 12.21 -12.26
C PRO A 91 -6.00 11.32 -13.44
N THR A 92 -6.23 11.81 -14.65
CA THR A 92 -5.72 11.18 -15.86
C THR A 92 -4.24 11.47 -16.05
N THR A 93 -3.55 10.58 -16.76
CA THR A 93 -2.12 10.76 -17.07
C THR A 93 -1.88 10.68 -18.56
N LEU A 94 -0.92 11.47 -19.05
CA LEU A 94 -0.57 11.51 -20.48
C LEU A 94 -0.20 10.12 -21.03
N ILE A 95 0.46 9.31 -20.19
CA ILE A 95 0.96 7.98 -20.58
C ILE A 95 -0.19 6.99 -20.72
N GLN A 96 -1.19 7.07 -19.84
CA GLN A 96 -2.27 6.08 -19.77
C GLN A 96 -3.50 6.48 -20.59
N ASP A 97 -3.87 7.77 -20.57
CA ASP A 97 -5.12 8.27 -21.18
C ASP A 97 -4.88 9.19 -22.39
N GLY A 98 -3.63 9.61 -22.65
CA GLY A 98 -3.29 10.51 -23.76
C GLY A 98 -3.53 12.00 -23.48
N PHE A 99 -4.00 12.35 -22.28
CA PHE A 99 -4.16 13.73 -21.81
C PHE A 99 -3.93 13.80 -20.29
N ILE A 100 -3.78 15.01 -19.77
CA ILE A 100 -3.62 15.27 -18.34
C ILE A 100 -4.81 16.08 -17.89
N ASP A 101 -5.49 15.59 -16.86
CA ASP A 101 -6.64 16.24 -16.26
C ASP A 101 -6.69 15.98 -14.74
N GLY A 102 -7.19 16.97 -14.02
CA GLY A 102 -7.40 16.89 -12.58
C GLY A 102 -8.63 16.05 -12.24
N VAL A 103 -8.91 15.92 -10.93
CA VAL A 103 -10.18 15.36 -10.49
C VAL A 103 -11.18 16.51 -10.32
N ASP A 104 -12.19 16.56 -11.18
CA ASP A 104 -13.24 17.58 -11.16
C ASP A 104 -14.68 17.01 -11.16
N PHE A 105 -14.81 15.69 -10.97
CA PHE A 105 -16.07 14.94 -10.87
C PHE A 105 -16.85 14.80 -12.18
N ASP A 106 -16.16 14.83 -13.32
CA ASP A 106 -16.74 14.60 -14.64
C ASP A 106 -16.64 13.13 -15.11
N ASP A 107 -16.88 12.87 -16.39
CA ASP A 107 -16.78 11.53 -16.99
C ASP A 107 -15.35 11.17 -17.47
N ASN A 108 -14.42 12.13 -17.45
CA ASN A 108 -13.03 11.95 -17.85
C ASN A 108 -12.19 11.37 -16.71
N ASP A 109 -12.60 11.63 -15.46
CA ASP A 109 -12.07 11.05 -14.24
C ASP A 109 -11.88 9.53 -14.28
N LYS A 110 -10.83 9.07 -13.61
CA LYS A 110 -10.50 7.64 -13.50
C LYS A 110 -10.73 7.16 -12.09
N PHE A 111 -11.06 5.88 -11.94
CA PHE A 111 -11.23 5.25 -10.65
C PHE A 111 -9.95 4.54 -10.24
N CYS A 112 -9.63 4.62 -8.96
CA CYS A 112 -8.61 3.80 -8.33
C CYS A 112 -9.20 3.03 -7.15
N LEU A 113 -8.74 1.80 -6.98
CA LEU A 113 -8.99 0.99 -5.79
C LEU A 113 -7.76 1.08 -4.89
N SER A 114 -7.91 1.69 -3.71
CA SER A 114 -6.83 1.86 -2.73
C SER A 114 -5.56 2.51 -3.30
N GLY A 115 -5.73 3.41 -4.29
CA GLY A 115 -4.64 4.10 -4.99
C GLY A 115 -4.18 3.43 -6.30
N GLU A 116 -4.64 2.22 -6.60
CA GLU A 116 -4.30 1.53 -7.85
C GLU A 116 -5.35 1.77 -8.94
N ARG A 117 -4.92 2.11 -10.15
CA ARG A 117 -5.79 2.42 -11.29
C ARG A 117 -6.70 1.24 -11.64
N LEU A 118 -7.98 1.53 -11.83
CA LEU A 118 -8.97 0.59 -12.35
C LEU A 118 -9.16 0.75 -13.87
N VAL A 119 -9.08 -0.37 -14.58
CA VAL A 119 -9.28 -0.50 -16.02
C VAL A 119 -10.60 -1.24 -16.27
N ALA A 120 -11.46 -0.67 -17.10
CA ALA A 120 -12.72 -1.32 -17.48
C ALA A 120 -12.43 -2.51 -18.42
N VAL A 121 -12.90 -3.69 -18.04
CA VAL A 121 -12.72 -4.95 -18.79
C VAL A 121 -13.98 -5.34 -19.55
N SER A 122 -15.14 -4.91 -19.05
CA SER A 122 -16.45 -5.11 -19.67
C SER A 122 -17.35 -3.91 -19.38
N GLY A 123 -18.10 -3.44 -20.38
CA GLY A 123 -18.92 -2.22 -20.28
C GLY A 123 -18.16 -0.93 -20.62
N ALA A 124 -18.88 0.19 -20.62
CA ALA A 124 -18.30 1.51 -20.87
C ALA A 124 -17.75 2.11 -19.56
N TYR A 125 -16.59 2.77 -19.61
CA TYR A 125 -16.01 3.40 -18.42
C TYR A 125 -17.00 4.36 -17.75
N GLY A 126 -17.17 4.27 -16.43
CA GLY A 126 -18.14 5.04 -15.65
C GLY A 126 -19.60 4.57 -15.74
N ALA A 127 -19.96 3.69 -16.68
CA ALA A 127 -21.34 3.24 -16.86
C ALA A 127 -21.79 2.21 -15.80
N HIS A 128 -23.11 2.11 -15.63
CA HIS A 128 -23.72 1.11 -14.77
C HIS A 128 -23.46 -0.31 -15.31
N GLY A 129 -22.98 -1.20 -14.44
CA GLY A 129 -22.69 -2.60 -14.78
C GLY A 129 -21.30 -2.83 -15.39
N THR A 130 -20.43 -1.82 -15.40
CA THR A 130 -19.06 -1.96 -15.89
C THR A 130 -18.21 -2.75 -14.91
N GLU A 131 -17.47 -3.73 -15.43
CA GLU A 131 -16.53 -4.55 -14.67
C GLU A 131 -15.12 -3.96 -14.76
N TYR A 132 -14.46 -3.86 -13.62
CA TYR A 132 -13.11 -3.30 -13.51
C TYR A 132 -12.12 -4.33 -12.98
N ARG A 133 -10.87 -4.18 -13.39
CA ARG A 133 -9.71 -4.83 -12.78
C ARG A 133 -8.63 -3.81 -12.51
N THR A 134 -7.72 -4.13 -11.59
CA THR A 134 -6.56 -3.29 -11.34
C THR A 134 -5.60 -3.36 -12.52
N GLU A 135 -4.94 -2.24 -12.83
CA GLU A 135 -3.99 -2.14 -13.94
C GLU A 135 -2.81 -3.10 -13.76
N TYR A 136 -2.30 -3.23 -12.53
CA TYR A 136 -1.44 -4.34 -12.17
C TYR A 136 -2.30 -5.45 -11.60
N GLU A 137 -2.31 -6.60 -12.28
CA GLU A 137 -3.16 -7.70 -11.88
C GLU A 137 -2.68 -8.29 -10.54
N SER A 138 -3.42 -7.98 -9.49
CA SER A 138 -3.19 -8.52 -8.14
C SER A 138 -4.05 -9.75 -7.86
N TYR A 139 -5.07 -10.01 -8.69
CA TYR A 139 -6.04 -11.07 -8.48
C TYR A 139 -6.20 -11.97 -9.71
N LYS A 140 -5.76 -13.23 -9.60
CA LYS A 140 -6.14 -14.27 -10.57
C LYS A 140 -7.30 -15.08 -10.03
N LYS A 141 -8.34 -15.21 -10.87
CA LYS A 141 -9.47 -16.11 -10.67
C LYS A 141 -9.04 -17.58 -10.72
#